data_AF-A0A672UA31-F1
#
_entry.id   AF-A0A672UA31-F1
#
_cell.length_a   1.000
_cell.length_b   1.000
_cell.length_c   1.000
_cell.angle_alpha   90.00
_cell.angle_beta   90.00
_cell.angle_gamma   90.00
#
_symmetry.space_group_name_H-M   'P 1'
#
loop_
_entity.id
_entity.type
_entity.pdbx_description
1 polymer ?
#
loop_
_entity_poly.entity_id
_entity_poly.type
_entity_poly.pdbx_seq_one_letter_code
_entity_poly.pdbx_strand_id
1 'polypeptide(L)'
;KSTGEKEENVKKNRYKDILPFDHSRVKLTLKTPPQDSDYINANFIKGVHGPKAYVATQGPLANTVIDFWRMIWEYNVAVSTYLKPKTGCFLIS
;
A
#
# COMPACT_ATOMS: atom_id res chain seq x y z
N LYS A 1 1.76 18.65 -4.33
CA LYS A 1 2.57 17.48 -3.91
C LYS A 1 1.62 16.30 -3.73
N SER A 2 1.94 15.14 -4.27
CA SER A 2 1.14 13.93 -4.05
C SER A 2 1.18 13.53 -2.57
N THR A 3 0.23 12.71 -2.10
CA THR A 3 0.24 12.25 -0.70
C THR A 3 1.55 11.51 -0.37
N GLY A 4 2.14 10.81 -1.34
CA GLY A 4 3.41 10.08 -1.19
C GLY A 4 4.65 10.97 -1.06
N GLU A 5 4.58 12.23 -1.50
CA GLU A 5 5.68 13.22 -1.43
C GLU A 5 5.70 14.00 -0.10
N LYS A 6 4.70 13.83 0.77
CA LYS A 6 4.66 14.50 2.07
C LYS A 6 5.78 14.02 2.98
N GLU A 7 6.34 14.92 3.78
CA GLU A 7 7.49 14.64 4.66
C GLU A 7 7.22 13.50 5.65
N GLU A 8 5.98 13.35 6.12
CA GLU A 8 5.59 12.24 6.99
C GLU A 8 5.57 10.88 6.27
N ASN A 9 5.45 10.85 4.94
CA ASN A 9 5.23 9.65 4.14
C ASN A 9 6.45 9.22 3.32
N VAL A 10 7.42 10.10 3.07
CA VAL A 10 8.62 9.76 2.26
C VAL A 10 9.40 8.57 2.82
N LYS A 11 9.43 8.39 4.15
CA LYS A 11 10.09 7.24 4.81
C LYS A 11 9.31 5.93 4.70
N LYS A 12 8.08 5.97 4.20
CA LYS A 12 7.22 4.80 3.98
C LYS A 12 7.32 4.26 2.54
N ASN A 13 8.08 4.93 1.67
CA ASN A 13 8.28 4.51 0.27
C ASN A 13 9.62 3.78 0.12
N ARG A 14 9.60 2.62 -0.52
CA ARG A 14 10.84 1.85 -0.81
C ARG A 14 11.71 2.57 -1.85
N TYR A 15 11.07 3.18 -2.84
CA TYR A 15 11.72 3.96 -3.90
C TYR A 15 11.05 5.34 -3.97
N LYS A 16 11.84 6.40 -4.15
CA LYS A 16 11.34 7.79 -4.13
C LYS A 16 10.51 8.15 -5.37
N ASP A 17 10.76 7.45 -6.46
CA ASP A 17 10.17 7.59 -7.79
C ASP A 17 8.99 6.65 -8.03
N ILE A 18 8.74 5.71 -7.12
CA ILE A 18 7.58 4.79 -7.19
C ILE A 18 6.60 5.16 -6.08
N LEU A 19 5.66 6.05 -6.41
CA LEU A 19 4.65 6.57 -5.50
C LEU A 19 3.24 6.12 -5.92
N PRO A 20 2.32 5.95 -4.96
CA PRO A 20 0.96 5.57 -5.29
C PRO A 20 0.20 6.74 -5.90
N PHE A 21 -0.70 6.45 -6.85
CA PHE A 21 -1.60 7.45 -7.40
C PHE A 21 -2.65 7.87 -6.37
N ASP A 22 -2.82 9.18 -6.14
CA ASP A 22 -3.72 9.69 -5.09
C ASP A 22 -5.19 9.27 -5.25
N HIS A 23 -5.68 9.11 -6.49
CA HIS A 23 -7.09 8.79 -6.78
C HIS A 23 -7.45 7.32 -6.52
N SER A 24 -6.46 6.41 -6.55
CA SER A 24 -6.67 4.96 -6.39
C SER A 24 -5.87 4.38 -5.22
N ARG A 25 -5.22 5.22 -4.41
CA ARG A 25 -4.42 4.74 -3.28
C ARG A 25 -5.28 4.01 -2.26
N VAL A 26 -4.69 3.01 -1.63
CA VAL A 26 -5.26 2.40 -0.43
C VAL A 26 -5.11 3.37 0.73
N LYS A 27 -6.14 3.47 1.58
CA LYS A 27 -6.13 4.30 2.79
C LYS A 27 -6.36 3.40 4.00
N LEU A 28 -5.49 3.50 5.00
CA LEU A 28 -5.68 2.79 6.27
C LEU A 28 -6.68 3.56 7.13
N THR A 29 -7.72 2.89 7.59
CA THR A 29 -8.81 3.50 8.36
C THR A 29 -8.65 3.27 9.86
N LEU A 30 -8.06 2.15 10.27
CA LEU A 30 -7.82 1.84 11.68
C LEU A 30 -6.59 2.59 12.16
N LYS A 31 -6.75 3.63 12.97
CA LYS A 31 -5.61 4.35 13.55
C LYS A 31 -5.01 3.55 14.71
N THR A 32 -3.70 3.29 14.67
CA THR A 32 -2.96 2.63 15.76
C THR A 32 -1.90 3.59 16.29
N PRO A 33 -1.91 3.98 17.58
CA PRO A 33 -0.82 4.77 18.15
C PRO A 33 0.50 4.00 18.02
N PRO A 34 1.63 4.62 17.59
CA PRO A 34 1.85 6.03 17.26
C PRO A 34 1.64 6.39 15.76
N GLN A 35 1.21 5.46 14.91
CA GLN A 35 0.95 5.67 13.48
C GLN A 35 -0.45 6.25 13.22
N ASP A 36 -0.57 7.59 13.30
CA ASP A 36 -1.81 8.32 12.95
C ASP A 36 -1.94 8.66 11.45
N SER A 37 -1.18 7.98 10.59
CA SER A 37 -1.17 8.22 9.14
C SER A 37 -2.03 7.17 8.41
N ASP A 38 -2.85 7.63 7.46
CA ASP A 38 -3.67 6.79 6.58
C ASP A 38 -2.86 6.23 5.39
N TYR A 39 -1.57 6.53 5.32
CA TYR A 39 -0.73 6.28 4.17
C TYR A 39 -0.07 4.90 4.19
N ILE A 40 -0.27 4.18 3.09
CA ILE A 40 0.52 3.02 2.66
C ILE A 40 0.78 3.16 1.16
N ASN A 41 1.97 2.78 0.69
CA ASN A 41 2.31 2.78 -0.73
C ASN A 41 1.64 1.57 -1.41
N ALA A 42 0.37 1.75 -1.75
CA ALA A 42 -0.46 0.75 -2.42
C ALA A 42 -1.57 1.42 -3.24
N ASN A 43 -1.98 0.78 -4.33
CA ASN A 43 -3.10 1.19 -5.18
C ASN A 43 -4.07 0.04 -5.42
N PHE A 44 -5.36 0.36 -5.49
CA PHE A 44 -6.37 -0.54 -6.02
C PHE A 44 -6.20 -0.66 -7.54
N ILE A 45 -6.26 -1.90 -8.02
CA ILE A 45 -6.33 -2.23 -9.44
C ILE A 45 -7.73 -2.74 -9.74
N LYS A 46 -8.31 -2.19 -10.82
CA LYS A 46 -9.58 -2.66 -11.36
C LYS A 46 -9.41 -4.05 -11.96
N GLY A 47 -10.26 -4.98 -11.53
CA GLY A 47 -10.39 -6.29 -12.16
C GLY A 47 -11.65 -6.38 -13.02
N VAL A 48 -11.89 -7.58 -13.53
CA VAL A 48 -13.06 -7.89 -14.37
C VAL A 48 -14.38 -7.65 -13.63
N HIS A 49 -14.40 -7.92 -12.32
CA HIS A 49 -15.61 -7.88 -11.49
C HIS A 49 -15.79 -6.58 -10.68
N GLY A 50 -14.87 -5.62 -10.76
CA GLY A 50 -15.01 -4.38 -10.01
C GLY A 50 -13.76 -3.49 -9.97
N PRO A 51 -13.92 -2.22 -9.53
CA PRO A 51 -12.83 -1.23 -9.50
C PRO A 51 -11.73 -1.49 -8.47
N LYS A 52 -11.95 -2.40 -7.51
CA LYS A 52 -11.02 -2.72 -6.41
C LYS A 52 -10.83 -4.24 -6.26
N ALA A 53 -10.45 -4.90 -7.35
CA ALA A 53 -10.30 -6.35 -7.35
C ALA A 53 -8.94 -6.81 -6.83
N TYR A 54 -7.92 -5.97 -6.96
CA TYR A 54 -6.57 -6.29 -6.49
C TYR A 54 -5.95 -5.08 -5.82
N VAL A 55 -4.93 -5.33 -5.00
CA VAL A 55 -4.05 -4.32 -4.43
C VAL A 55 -2.64 -4.56 -4.93
N ALA A 56 -2.08 -3.58 -5.64
CA ALA A 56 -0.64 -3.54 -5.89
C ALA A 56 0.03 -2.69 -4.81
N THR A 57 1.06 -3.24 -4.18
CA THR A 57 1.80 -2.54 -3.12
C THR A 57 3.29 -2.84 -3.22
N GLN A 58 4.13 -1.95 -2.70
CA GLN A 58 5.54 -2.27 -2.50
C GLN A 58 5.72 -3.37 -1.44
N GLY A 59 6.89 -4.00 -1.43
CA GLY A 59 7.30 -4.88 -0.35
C GLY A 59 7.46 -4.11 0.95
N PRO A 60 6.89 -4.61 2.06
CA PRO A 60 6.92 -3.89 3.32
C PRO A 60 8.35 -3.60 3.75
N LEU A 61 8.56 -2.39 4.26
CA LEU A 61 9.79 -1.97 4.92
C LEU A 61 9.69 -2.32 6.40
N ALA A 62 10.82 -2.35 7.11
CA ALA A 62 10.84 -2.62 8.56
C ALA A 62 9.88 -1.69 9.35
N ASN A 63 9.77 -0.42 8.94
CA ASN A 63 8.89 0.57 9.55
C ASN A 63 7.45 0.58 9.01
N THR A 64 7.10 -0.27 8.03
CA THR A 64 5.75 -0.35 7.44
C THR A 64 5.15 -1.77 7.49
N VAL A 65 5.79 -2.72 8.20
CA VAL A 65 5.26 -4.09 8.35
C VAL A 65 3.88 -4.08 9.02
N ILE A 66 3.70 -3.23 10.03
CA ILE A 66 2.41 -3.09 10.75
C ILE A 66 1.34 -2.52 9.81
N ASP A 67 1.67 -1.47 9.06
CA ASP A 67 0.79 -0.85 8.06
C ASP A 67 0.37 -1.86 6.98
N PHE A 68 1.28 -2.74 6.56
CA PHE A 68 1.01 -3.82 5.59
C PHE A 68 0.02 -4.86 6.13
N TRP A 69 0.21 -5.34 7.36
CA TRP A 69 -0.74 -6.29 7.96
C TRP A 69 -2.10 -5.65 8.27
N ARG A 70 -2.13 -4.38 8.68
CA ARG A 70 -3.36 -3.60 8.83
C ARG A 70 -4.13 -3.54 7.51
N MET A 71 -3.44 -3.29 6.39
CA MET A 71 -4.07 -3.29 5.07
C MET A 71 -4.70 -4.65 4.73
N ILE A 72 -3.98 -5.75 4.97
CA ILE A 72 -4.49 -7.10 4.71
C ILE A 72 -5.76 -7.37 5.53
N TRP A 73 -5.72 -7.01 6.82
CA TRP A 73 -6.85 -7.19 7.74
C TRP A 73 -8.05 -6.32 7.37
N GLU A 74 -7.84 -5.02 7.14
CA GLU A 74 -8.93 -4.07 6.82
C GLU A 74 -9.64 -4.39 5.52
N TYR A 75 -8.90 -4.86 4.50
CA TYR A 75 -9.43 -5.12 3.17
C TYR A 75 -9.73 -6.61 2.92
N ASN A 76 -9.65 -7.47 3.95
CA ASN A 76 -9.90 -8.92 3.87
C ASN A 76 -9.18 -9.59 2.70
N VAL A 77 -7.91 -9.26 2.52
CA VAL A 77 -7.17 -9.72 1.34
C VAL A 77 -6.77 -11.18 1.53
N ALA A 78 -7.21 -12.05 0.61
CA ALA A 78 -7.23 -13.49 0.79
C ALA A 78 -5.98 -14.19 0.23
N VAL A 79 -5.31 -13.62 -0.78
CA VAL A 79 -4.13 -14.23 -1.40
C VAL A 79 -3.03 -13.20 -1.61
N SER A 80 -1.88 -13.40 -0.97
CA SER A 80 -0.66 -12.63 -1.21
C SER A 80 0.23 -13.37 -2.20
N THR A 81 0.41 -12.80 -3.40
CA THR A 81 1.34 -13.33 -4.41
C THR A 81 2.55 -12.40 -4.60
N TYR A 82 3.75 -12.99 -4.62
CA TYR A 82 4.99 -12.26 -4.86
C TYR A 82 5.29 -12.19 -6.36
N LEU A 83 5.30 -10.99 -6.95
CA LEU A 83 5.62 -10.79 -8.36
C LEU A 83 7.01 -10.12 -8.50
N LYS A 84 8.03 -10.98 -8.62
CA LYS A 84 9.40 -10.74 -9.14
C LYS A 84 10.33 -9.74 -8.38
N PRO A 85 11.67 -9.91 -8.52
CA PRO A 85 12.67 -9.20 -7.69
C PRO A 85 13.01 -7.76 -8.10
N LYS A 86 12.67 -7.32 -9.32
CA LYS A 86 13.16 -6.03 -9.84
C LYS A 86 12.35 -4.79 -9.44
N THR A 87 11.09 -4.97 -9.04
CA THR A 87 10.18 -3.87 -8.65
C THR A 87 9.69 -3.98 -7.21
N GLY A 88 9.93 -5.13 -6.56
CA GLY A 88 9.50 -5.36 -5.18
C GLY A 88 7.99 -5.13 -4.98
N CYS A 89 7.18 -5.41 -5.99
CA CYS A 89 5.73 -5.17 -5.97
C CYS A 89 5.00 -6.47 -5.63
N PHE A 90 4.12 -6.42 -4.63
CA PHE A 90 3.21 -7.49 -4.25
C PHE A 90 1.86 -7.20 -4.90
N LEU A 91 1.28 -8.23 -5.50
CA LEU A 91 -0.12 -8.19 -5.93
C LEU A 91 -0.90 -9.08 -4.99
N ILE A 92 -1.84 -8.47 -4.28
CA ILE A 92 -2.65 -9.10 -3.26
C ILE A 92 -4.10 -9.08 -3.76
N SER A 93 -4.76 -10.24 -3.81
CA SER A 93 -6.17 -10.40 -4.21
C SER A 93 -7.06 -10.65 -3.02
#